data_AF-A0A0Q8N872-F1
#
_entry.id   AF-A0A0Q8N872-F1
#
_cell.length_a   1.000
_cell.length_b   1.000
_cell.length_c   1.000
_cell.angle_alpha   90.00
_cell.angle_beta   90.00
_cell.angle_gamma   90.00
#
_symmetry.space_group_name_H-M   'P 1'
#
loop_
_entity.id
_entity.type
_entity.pdbx_description
1 polymer ?
#
loop_
_entity_poly.entity_id
_entity_poly.type
_entity_poly.pdbx_seq_one_letter_code
_entity_poly.pdbx_strand_id
1 'polypeptide(L)'
;MTLNQILDLYDISFIKIRDNQNSYTKLFYGGGEMEMFFTYFREPDNIEEEVIQLIDHYLNGNPFPVDNDLTVGNGDFIEVSAFSVTFTNRESFIISQSIPLNHFRAITQAWVNYLRNG
;
A
#
# COMPACT_ATOMS: atom_id res chain seq x y z
N MET A 1 17.88 0.18 -4.19
CA MET A 1 16.96 0.02 -5.35
C MET A 1 16.28 1.36 -5.57
N THR A 2 16.15 1.82 -6.82
CA THR A 2 15.41 3.06 -7.13
C THR A 2 13.91 2.81 -7.09
N LEU A 3 13.08 3.86 -7.02
CA LEU A 3 11.62 3.72 -7.07
C LEU A 3 11.16 2.94 -8.31
N ASN A 4 11.65 3.28 -9.50
CA ASN A 4 11.25 2.58 -10.73
C ASN A 4 11.58 1.08 -10.66
N GLN A 5 12.77 0.73 -10.16
CA GLN A 5 13.14 -0.68 -9.97
C GLN A 5 12.23 -1.40 -8.96
N ILE A 6 11.76 -0.71 -7.92
CA ILE A 6 10.78 -1.27 -6.97
C ILE A 6 9.44 -1.48 -7.67
N LEU A 7 8.93 -0.49 -8.40
CA LEU A 7 7.66 -0.62 -9.12
C LEU A 7 7.72 -1.75 -10.16
N ASP A 8 8.82 -1.83 -10.92
CA ASP A 8 9.06 -2.90 -11.90
C ASP A 8 9.12 -4.28 -11.24
N LEU A 9 9.75 -4.39 -10.06
CA LEU A 9 9.86 -5.66 -9.32
C LEU A 9 8.48 -6.23 -8.93
N TYR A 10 7.53 -5.36 -8.62
CA TYR A 10 6.18 -5.75 -8.21
C TYR A 10 5.14 -5.62 -9.32
N ASP A 11 5.58 -5.34 -10.56
CA ASP A 11 4.70 -5.12 -11.72
C ASP A 11 3.63 -4.05 -11.44
N ILE A 12 4.01 -2.94 -10.79
CA ILE A 12 3.09 -1.87 -10.39
C ILE A 12 3.05 -0.78 -11.46
N SER A 13 1.85 -0.38 -11.84
CA SER A 13 1.58 0.75 -12.72
C SER A 13 0.51 1.67 -12.14
N PHE A 14 0.71 2.98 -12.27
CA PHE A 14 -0.31 3.98 -11.94
C PHE A 14 -0.95 4.50 -13.21
N ILE A 15 -2.27 4.37 -13.31
CA ILE A 15 -3.03 4.73 -14.51
C ILE A 15 -4.12 5.75 -14.20
N LYS A 16 -4.55 6.48 -15.22
CA LYS A 16 -5.71 7.36 -15.16
C LYS A 16 -6.71 6.94 -16.21
N ILE A 17 -7.93 6.68 -15.80
CA ILE A 17 -9.03 6.28 -16.66
C ILE A 17 -10.05 7.41 -16.66
N ARG A 18 -10.49 7.81 -17.86
CA ARG A 18 -11.57 8.78 -18.00
C ARG A 18 -12.89 8.09 -17.67
N ASP A 19 -13.68 8.66 -16.77
CA ASP A 19 -15.01 8.17 -16.48
C ASP A 19 -16.05 8.70 -17.48
N ASN A 20 -17.26 8.15 -17.39
CA ASN A 20 -18.39 8.53 -18.25
C ASN A 20 -18.91 9.95 -17.97
N GLN A 21 -18.42 10.61 -16.92
CA GLN A 21 -18.81 11.94 -16.45
C GLN A 21 -17.74 13.00 -16.75
N ASN A 22 -16.76 12.66 -17.60
CA ASN A 22 -15.67 13.53 -18.00
C ASN A 22 -14.64 13.83 -16.89
N SER A 23 -14.69 13.09 -15.78
CA SER A 23 -13.71 13.10 -14.72
C SER A 23 -12.63 12.03 -14.97
N TYR A 24 -11.53 12.09 -14.22
CA TYR A 24 -10.46 11.09 -14.29
C TYR A 24 -10.36 10.36 -12.95
N THR A 25 -10.41 9.03 -13.02
CA THR A 25 -10.14 8.15 -11.88
C THR A 25 -8.71 7.65 -11.98
N LYS A 26 -7.93 7.92 -10.93
CA LYS A 26 -6.59 7.35 -10.74
C LYS A 26 -6.67 5.97 -10.11
N LEU A 27 -5.97 5.01 -10.68
CA LEU A 27 -5.94 3.62 -10.21
C LEU A 27 -4.51 3.14 -9.98
N PHE A 28 -4.36 2.31 -8.95
CA PHE A 28 -3.20 1.47 -8.70
C PHE A 28 -3.45 0.14 -9.41
N TYR A 29 -2.54 -0.30 -10.27
CA TYR A 29 -2.67 -1.55 -11.04
C TYR A 29 -1.43 -2.42 -10.83
N GLY A 30 -1.64 -3.73 -10.70
CA GLY A 30 -0.62 -4.72 -10.38
C GLY A 30 -0.24 -4.74 -8.90
N GLY A 31 0.89 -5.36 -8.56
CA GLY A 31 1.35 -5.44 -7.17
C GLY A 31 0.66 -6.49 -6.29
N GLY A 32 -0.20 -7.35 -6.83
CA GLY A 32 -0.85 -8.44 -6.07
C GLY A 32 -1.89 -7.90 -5.08
N GLU A 33 -1.78 -8.31 -3.80
CA GLU A 33 -2.72 -7.89 -2.75
C GLU A 33 -2.70 -6.37 -2.50
N MET A 34 -1.60 -5.69 -2.88
CA MET A 34 -1.50 -4.24 -2.85
C MET A 34 -2.54 -3.55 -3.74
N GLU A 35 -2.97 -4.16 -4.85
CA GLU A 35 -3.98 -3.57 -5.74
C GLU A 35 -5.32 -3.39 -5.01
N MET A 36 -5.76 -4.44 -4.31
CA MET A 36 -6.98 -4.41 -3.53
C MET A 36 -6.85 -3.46 -2.35
N PHE A 37 -5.70 -3.46 -1.67
CA PHE A 37 -5.42 -2.52 -0.58
C PHE A 37 -5.54 -1.05 -1.00
N PHE A 38 -4.89 -0.65 -2.10
CA PHE A 38 -4.94 0.73 -2.61
C PHE A 38 -6.23 1.08 -3.35
N THR A 39 -7.12 0.10 -3.56
CA THR A 39 -8.51 0.37 -3.98
C THR A 39 -9.33 0.96 -2.84
N TYR A 40 -9.04 0.61 -1.58
CA TYR A 40 -9.67 1.21 -0.40
C TYR A 40 -8.94 2.48 0.05
N PHE A 41 -7.61 2.45 0.07
CA PHE A 41 -6.78 3.58 0.44
C PHE A 41 -6.56 4.55 -0.72
N ARG A 42 -7.53 5.43 -0.95
CA ARG A 42 -7.56 6.40 -2.06
C ARG A 42 -7.42 7.86 -1.68
N GLU A 43 -7.62 8.20 -0.40
CA GLU A 43 -7.48 9.56 0.10
C GLU A 43 -6.03 9.78 0.58
N PRO A 44 -5.25 10.69 -0.05
CA PRO A 44 -3.85 10.91 0.29
C PRO A 44 -3.60 11.16 1.78
N ASP A 45 -4.49 11.91 2.41
CA ASP A 45 -4.34 12.31 3.81
C ASP A 45 -4.53 11.10 4.75
N ASN A 46 -5.52 10.24 4.51
CA ASN A 46 -5.70 9.00 5.29
C ASN A 46 -4.54 8.03 5.06
N ILE A 47 -4.00 7.95 3.84
CA ILE A 47 -2.81 7.12 3.56
C ILE A 47 -1.60 7.64 4.34
N GLU A 48 -1.43 8.96 4.39
CA GLU A 48 -0.35 9.58 5.15
C GLU A 48 -0.49 9.32 6.66
N GLU A 49 -1.69 9.50 7.21
CA GLU A 49 -1.97 9.37 8.63
C GLU A 49 -1.99 7.93 9.14
N GLU A 50 -2.60 7.00 8.41
CA GLU A 50 -2.80 5.63 8.88
C GLU A 50 -1.67 4.69 8.44
N VAL A 51 -1.26 4.79 7.16
CA VAL A 51 -0.34 3.82 6.56
C VAL A 51 1.11 4.29 6.69
N ILE A 52 1.40 5.51 6.24
CA ILE A 52 2.78 6.02 6.22
C ILE A 52 3.31 6.25 7.64
N GLN A 53 2.53 6.84 8.54
CA GLN A 53 2.98 7.04 9.92
C GLN A 53 3.28 5.72 10.62
N LEU A 54 2.46 4.69 10.42
CA LEU A 54 2.70 3.35 10.97
C LEU A 54 3.99 2.73 10.41
N ILE A 55 4.21 2.83 9.10
CA ILE A 55 5.45 2.34 8.48
C ILE A 55 6.67 3.10 9.00
N ASP A 56 6.58 4.43 9.07
CA ASP A 56 7.67 5.30 9.52
C ASP A 56 7.97 5.06 11.00
N HIS A 57 6.97 4.73 11.84
CA HIS A 57 7.19 4.30 13.23
C HIS A 57 8.14 3.10 13.32
N TYR A 58 7.87 2.06 12.53
CA TYR A 58 8.71 0.87 12.49
C TYR A 58 10.09 1.12 11.85
N LEU A 59 10.16 1.89 10.76
CA LEU A 59 11.44 2.24 10.12
C LEU A 59 12.34 3.08 11.02
N ASN A 60 11.76 3.88 11.91
CA ASN A 60 12.50 4.66 12.92
C ASN A 60 12.96 3.81 14.12
N GLY A 61 12.72 2.49 14.10
CA GLY A 61 13.20 1.57 15.12
C GLY A 61 12.37 1.57 16.40
N ASN A 62 11.15 2.10 16.38
CA ASN A 62 10.26 2.06 17.53
C ASN A 62 9.66 0.65 17.68
N PRO A 63 9.94 -0.08 18.77
CA PRO A 63 9.50 -1.47 18.93
C PRO A 63 8.12 -1.59 19.59
N PHE A 64 7.53 -0.47 20.03
CA PHE A 64 6.32 -0.48 20.85
C PHE A 64 5.05 -0.63 19.99
N PRO A 65 4.03 -1.32 20.54
CA PRO A 65 2.82 -1.63 19.80
C PRO A 65 2.00 -0.36 19.55
N VAL A 66 1.97 0.06 18.28
CA VAL A 66 0.82 0.76 17.72
C VAL A 66 -0.13 -0.32 17.19
N ASP A 67 -1.39 0.01 16.97
CA ASP A 67 -2.24 -0.83 16.13
C ASP A 67 -1.53 -1.03 14.78
N ASN A 68 -1.11 -2.26 14.51
CA ASN A 68 -0.31 -2.62 13.35
C ASN A 68 -1.14 -3.35 12.29
N ASP A 69 -2.46 -3.41 12.49
CA ASP A 69 -3.41 -3.97 11.57
C ASP A 69 -3.89 -2.89 10.59
N LEU A 70 -3.71 -3.14 9.30
CA LEU A 70 -4.23 -2.31 8.22
C LEU A 70 -5.37 -3.00 7.45
N THR A 71 -5.96 -4.05 8.03
CA THR A 71 -7.05 -4.81 7.41
C THR A 71 -8.23 -3.90 7.11
N VAL A 72 -8.60 -3.85 5.84
CA VAL A 72 -9.75 -3.05 5.36
C VAL A 72 -10.86 -3.95 4.84
N GLY A 73 -12.07 -3.72 5.33
CA GLY A 73 -13.27 -4.44 4.92
C GLY A 73 -13.15 -5.97 5.08
N ASN A 74 -13.50 -6.69 4.00
CA ASN A 74 -13.43 -8.15 3.94
C ASN A 74 -12.17 -8.67 3.22
N GLY A 75 -11.15 -7.82 3.04
CA GLY A 75 -9.89 -8.20 2.41
C GLY A 75 -9.03 -9.12 3.28
N ASP A 76 -7.83 -9.40 2.77
CA ASP A 76 -6.75 -10.10 3.47
C ASP A 76 -6.46 -9.45 4.84
N PHE A 77 -5.99 -10.24 5.80
CA PHE A 77 -5.41 -9.69 7.03
C PHE A 77 -4.09 -9.01 6.69
N ILE A 78 -3.92 -7.77 7.14
CA ILE A 78 -2.75 -6.96 6.79
C ILE A 78 -2.02 -6.57 8.06
N GLU A 79 -0.85 -7.17 8.27
CA GLU A 79 0.00 -6.87 9.43
C GLU A 79 1.24 -6.10 9.01
N VAL A 80 1.53 -5.02 9.72
CA VAL A 80 2.78 -4.27 9.60
C VAL A 80 3.74 -4.69 10.72
N SER A 81 4.97 -5.00 10.34
CA SER A 81 6.05 -5.33 11.27
C SER A 81 7.29 -4.48 10.96
N ALA A 82 8.32 -4.59 11.81
CA ALA A 82 9.61 -3.94 11.59
C ALA A 82 10.32 -4.35 10.29
N PHE A 83 9.90 -5.47 9.66
CA PHE A 83 10.56 -6.02 8.49
C PHE A 83 9.73 -5.90 7.21
N SER A 84 8.42 -6.06 7.32
CA SER A 84 7.53 -6.16 6.17
C SER A 84 6.09 -5.76 6.48
N VAL A 85 5.35 -5.48 5.41
CA VAL A 85 3.89 -5.53 5.39
C VAL A 85 3.48 -6.87 4.80
N THR A 86 2.68 -7.61 5.54
CA THR A 86 2.29 -8.99 5.19
C THR A 86 0.79 -9.07 5.00
N PHE A 87 0.39 -9.61 3.85
CA PHE A 87 -0.98 -9.89 3.47
C PHE A 87 -1.23 -11.39 3.64
N THR A 88 -2.21 -11.74 4.47
CA THR A 88 -2.59 -13.12 4.77
C THR A 88 -4.03 -13.34 4.35
N ASN A 89 -4.23 -14.34 3.49
CA ASN A 89 -5.55 -14.68 2.99
C ASN A 89 -6.51 -15.00 4.14
N ARG A 90 -7.64 -14.30 4.18
CA ARG A 90 -8.58 -14.38 5.30
C ARG A 90 -9.22 -15.76 5.48
N GLU A 91 -9.46 -16.46 4.39
CA GLU A 91 -10.16 -17.75 4.39
C GLU A 91 -9.20 -18.91 4.73
N SER A 92 -7.99 -18.88 4.17
CA SER A 92 -7.02 -19.97 4.30
C SER A 92 -5.97 -19.75 5.39
N PHE A 93 -5.82 -18.52 5.90
CA PHE A 93 -4.76 -18.11 6.82
C PHE A 93 -3.33 -18.32 6.30
N ILE A 94 -3.18 -18.44 4.97
CA ILE A 94 -1.88 -18.56 4.30
C ILE A 94 -1.40 -17.17 3.89
N ILE A 95 -0.11 -16.88 4.06
CA ILE A 95 0.51 -15.63 3.60
C ILE A 95 0.42 -15.58 2.07
N SER A 96 -0.37 -14.63 1.57
CA SER A 96 -0.54 -14.35 0.14
C SER A 96 0.66 -13.59 -0.41
N GLN A 97 1.13 -12.60 0.35
CA GLN A 97 2.18 -11.68 -0.08
C GLN A 97 2.89 -11.06 1.12
N SER A 98 4.20 -10.82 1.02
CA SER A 98 4.96 -10.07 2.02
C SER A 98 5.95 -9.14 1.34
N ILE A 99 5.90 -7.86 1.71
CA ILE A 99 6.66 -6.80 1.07
C ILE A 99 7.62 -6.19 2.09
N PRO A 100 8.93 -6.11 1.82
CA PRO A 100 9.88 -5.41 2.68
C PRO A 100 9.39 -4.00 3.01
N LEU A 101 9.47 -3.61 4.29
CA LEU A 101 8.83 -2.40 4.81
C LEU A 101 9.28 -1.13 4.07
N ASN A 102 10.57 -1.05 3.74
CA ASN A 102 11.15 0.04 2.96
C ASN A 102 10.62 0.10 1.50
N HIS A 103 10.35 -1.05 0.88
CA HIS A 103 9.75 -1.11 -0.46
C HIS A 103 8.30 -0.67 -0.41
N PHE A 104 7.54 -1.20 0.56
CA PHE A 104 6.15 -0.82 0.76
C PHE A 104 6.02 0.69 1.00
N ARG A 105 6.89 1.27 1.85
CA ARG A 105 6.95 2.72 2.09
C ARG A 105 7.15 3.54 0.80
N ALA A 106 8.07 3.09 -0.06
CA ALA A 106 8.37 3.77 -1.32
C ALA A 106 7.19 3.70 -2.30
N ILE A 107 6.53 2.54 -2.39
CA ILE A 107 5.32 2.32 -3.20
C ILE A 107 4.19 3.22 -2.70
N THR A 108 3.90 3.20 -1.40
CA THR A 108 2.84 4.02 -0.77
C THR A 108 3.09 5.51 -1.02
N GLN A 109 4.33 6.00 -0.87
CA GLN A 109 4.65 7.40 -1.17
C GLN A 109 4.42 7.74 -2.64
N ALA A 110 4.83 6.85 -3.54
CA ALA A 110 4.66 7.05 -4.97
C ALA A 110 3.18 7.11 -5.35
N TRP A 111 2.35 6.29 -4.73
CA TRP A 111 0.90 6.31 -4.89
C TRP A 111 0.29 7.63 -4.40
N VAL A 112 0.64 8.09 -3.19
CA VAL A 112 0.22 9.41 -2.66
C VAL A 112 0.60 10.55 -3.60
N ASN A 113 1.85 10.54 -4.08
CA ASN A 113 2.34 11.55 -5.02
C ASN A 113 1.54 11.55 -6.33
N TYR A 114 1.21 10.36 -6.84
CA TYR A 114 0.39 10.21 -8.03
C TYR A 114 -1.04 10.71 -7.82
N LEU A 115 -1.65 10.39 -6.68
CA LEU A 115 -2.98 10.87 -6.31
C LEU A 115 -3.06 12.41 -6.23
N ARG A 116 -2.01 13.07 -5.70
CA ARG A 116 -1.96 14.53 -5.60
C ARG A 116 -1.61 15.25 -6.91
N ASN A 117 -0.70 14.70 -7.72
CA ASN A 117 -0.08 15.46 -8.84
C ASN A 117 -0.41 14.94 -10.26
N GLY A 118 -1.05 13.77 -10.40
CA GLY A 118 -1.47 13.21 -11.71
C GLY A 118 -2.74 13.82 -12.30
#